data_AF-A0A0B6YWC1-F1
#
_entry.id   AF-A0A0B6YWC1-F1
#
_cell.length_a   1.000
_cell.length_b   1.000
_cell.length_c   1.000
_cell.angle_alpha   90.00
_cell.angle_beta   90.00
_cell.angle_gamma   90.00
#
_symmetry.space_group_name_H-M   'P 1'
#
loop_
_entity.id
_entity.type
_entity.pdbx_description
1 polymer ?
#
loop_
_entity_poly.entity_id
_entity_poly.type
_entity_poly.pdbx_seq_one_letter_code
_entity_poly.pdbx_strand_id
1 'polypeptide(L)' 'GFVVPITAVVADQQSSMFGHCCFDVGDVKCTMGTGTFLDLNTGSKPHASLAGLYPVIGWKIGDELVFLAE' A
#
# COMPACT_ATOMS: atom_id res chain seq x y z
N GLY A 1 8.76 -10.63 -33.38
CA GLY A 1 7.94 -10.40 -32.18
C GLY A 1 8.77 -9.61 -31.19
N PHE A 2 8.13 -8.81 -30.33
CA PHE A 2 8.81 -7.99 -29.32
C PHE A 2 8.60 -8.59 -27.94
N VAL A 3 9.62 -8.51 -27.09
CA VAL A 3 9.55 -8.93 -25.69
C VAL A 3 9.15 -7.71 -24.85
N VAL A 4 8.09 -7.84 -24.05
CA VAL A 4 7.69 -6.83 -23.07
C VAL A 4 7.98 -7.38 -21.67
N PRO A 5 8.96 -6.81 -20.94
CA PRO A 5 9.28 -7.30 -19.61
C PRO A 5 8.18 -6.90 -18.61
N ILE A 6 7.83 -7.83 -17.71
CA ILE A 6 7.03 -7.52 -16.53
C ILE A 6 7.99 -7.05 -15.45
N THR A 7 7.91 -5.77 -15.10
CA THR A 7 8.89 -5.11 -14.20
C THR A 7 8.39 -4.94 -12.77
N ALA A 8 7.07 -5.05 -12.55
CA ALA A 8 6.45 -4.86 -11.24
C ALA A 8 5.12 -5.60 -11.14
N VAL A 9 4.73 -5.92 -9.91
CA VAL A 9 3.41 -6.42 -9.54
C VAL A 9 3.04 -5.72 -8.22
N VAL A 10 1.82 -5.21 -8.14
CA VAL A 10 1.30 -4.54 -6.96
C VAL A 10 -0.20 -4.86 -6.84
N ALA A 11 -0.69 -5.02 -5.61
CA ALA A 11 -2.13 -5.21 -5.36
C ALA A 11 -2.89 -3.88 -5.48
N ASP A 12 -4.22 -3.92 -5.61
CA ASP A 12 -5.03 -2.77 -6.01
C ASP A 12 -5.04 -1.64 -4.99
N GLN A 13 -5.24 -1.91 -3.68
CA GLN A 13 -5.21 -0.87 -2.64
C GLN A 13 -3.82 -0.21 -2.56
N GLN A 14 -2.75 -1.01 -2.59
CA GLN A 14 -1.37 -0.56 -2.58
C GLN A 14 -1.02 0.23 -3.85
N SER A 15 -1.56 -0.17 -5.01
CA SER A 15 -1.43 0.58 -6.26
C SER A 15 -2.09 1.95 -6.17
N SER A 16 -3.24 2.04 -5.49
CA SER A 16 -4.00 3.26 -5.29
C SER A 16 -3.24 4.24 -4.40
N MET A 17 -2.62 3.75 -3.31
CA MET A 17 -1.69 4.51 -2.48
C MET A 17 -0.52 5.05 -3.30
N PHE A 18 0.14 4.18 -4.07
CA PHE A 18 1.30 4.57 -4.88
C PHE A 18 0.95 5.60 -5.96
N GLY A 19 -0.19 5.42 -6.64
CA GLY A 19 -0.69 6.33 -7.67
C GLY A 19 -1.13 7.70 -7.15
N HIS A 20 -1.44 7.81 -5.84
CA HIS A 20 -1.76 9.08 -5.18
C HIS A 20 -0.55 9.70 -4.46
N CYS A 21 0.65 9.14 -4.64
CA CYS A 21 1.88 9.59 -3.99
C CYS A 21 1.84 9.55 -2.46
N CYS A 22 1.12 8.59 -1.87
CA CYS A 22 1.01 8.41 -0.43
C CYS A 22 2.27 7.77 0.19
N PHE A 23 3.43 8.40 -0.01
CA PHE A 23 4.75 7.86 0.32
C PHE A 23 5.19 8.18 1.74
N ASP A 24 4.61 9.20 2.37
CA ASP A 24 5.01 9.65 3.69
C ASP A 24 4.18 8.97 4.79
N VAL A 25 4.81 8.76 5.95
CA VAL A 25 4.12 8.21 7.12
C VAL A 25 2.98 9.15 7.52
N GLY A 26 1.78 8.60 7.65
CA GLY A 26 0.58 9.40 7.93
C GLY A 26 -0.27 9.70 6.70
N ASP A 27 0.23 9.44 5.48
CA ASP A 27 -0.59 9.55 4.28
C ASP A 27 -1.71 8.51 4.30
N VAL A 28 -2.89 8.95 3.89
CA VAL A 28 -4.11 8.12 3.89
C VAL A 28 -4.76 8.15 2.52
N LYS A 29 -5.18 6.97 2.05
CA LYS A 29 -6.04 6.83 0.88
C LYS A 29 -7.29 6.04 1.24
N CYS A 30 -8.43 6.51 0.76
CA CYS A 30 -9.68 5.77 0.79
C CYS A 30 -10.08 5.38 -0.64
N THR A 31 -10.23 4.09 -0.89
CA THR A 31 -10.72 3.54 -2.16
C THR A 31 -12.19 3.15 -2.00
N MET A 32 -13.07 3.86 -2.71
CA MET A 32 -14.53 3.68 -2.64
C MET A 32 -15.03 2.97 -3.90
N GLY A 33 -15.28 1.67 -3.80
CA GLY A 33 -15.91 0.83 -4.83
C GLY A 33 -17.14 0.13 -4.27
N THR A 34 -17.34 -1.15 -4.61
CA THR A 34 -18.40 -1.98 -3.97
C THR A 34 -18.14 -2.13 -2.46
N GLY A 35 -16.86 -2.18 -2.06
CA GLY A 35 -16.40 -2.02 -0.68
C GLY A 35 -15.69 -0.68 -0.47
N THR A 36 -15.37 -0.36 0.78
CA THR A 36 -14.53 0.81 1.13
C THR A 36 -13.31 0.33 1.87
N PHE A 37 -12.13 0.69 1.36
CA PHE A 37 -10.83 0.35 1.95
C PHE A 37 -10.13 1.64 2.35
N LEU A 38 -9.61 1.68 3.57
CA LEU A 38 -8.88 2.81 4.12
C LEU A 38 -7.46 2.37 4.42
N ASP A 39 -6.51 2.91 3.68
CA ASP A 39 -5.10 2.57 3.79
C ASP A 39 -4.33 3.74 4.41
N LEU A 40 -3.55 3.45 5.44
CA LEU A 40 -2.65 4.39 6.11
C LEU A 40 -1.20 3.94 5.95
N ASN A 41 -0.32 4.81 5.45
CA ASN A 41 1.11 4.54 5.41
C ASN A 41 1.73 4.61 6.82
N THR A 42 2.34 3.51 7.25
CA THR A 42 2.97 3.35 8.59
C THR A 42 4.49 3.29 8.53
N GLY A 43 5.07 3.47 7.34
CA GLY A 43 6.50 3.45 7.10
C GLY A 43 7.11 2.07 7.30
N SER A 44 8.27 2.00 7.94
CA SER A 44 9.07 0.77 8.07
C SER A 44 8.64 -0.13 9.23
N LYS A 45 7.56 0.21 9.95
CA LYS A 45 7.08 -0.57 11.11
C LYS A 45 5.61 -0.95 10.90
N PRO A 46 5.26 -2.24 10.96
CA PRO A 46 3.87 -2.65 10.88
C PRO A 46 3.09 -2.10 12.08
N HIS A 47 1.88 -1.61 11.83
CA HIS A 47 0.96 -1.17 12.87
C HIS A 47 -0.26 -2.11 12.93
N ALA A 48 -0.47 -2.71 14.10
CA ALA A 48 -1.68 -3.49 14.38
C ALA A 48 -2.50 -2.78 15.45
N SER A 49 -3.83 -2.80 15.31
CA SER A 49 -4.74 -2.16 16.24
C SER A 49 -5.84 -3.11 16.69
N LEU A 50 -6.15 -3.10 18.00
CA LEU A 50 -7.31 -3.79 18.54
C LEU A 50 -8.64 -3.13 18.09
N ALA A 51 -8.58 -1.93 17.52
CA ALA A 51 -9.73 -1.21 16.99
C ALA A 51 -10.14 -1.67 15.58
N GLY A 52 -9.48 -2.68 15.02
CA GLY A 52 -9.88 -3.31 13.75
C GLY A 52 -8.96 -3.07 12.56
N LEU A 53 -7.85 -2.32 12.73
CA LEU A 53 -6.84 -2.16 11.68
C LEU A 53 -5.77 -3.25 11.77
N TYR A 54 -5.40 -3.82 10.63
CA TYR A 54 -4.39 -4.86 10.53
C TYR A 54 -3.22 -4.43 9.62
N PRO A 55 -1.99 -4.87 9.91
CA PRO A 55 -0.84 -4.50 9.11
C PRO A 55 -0.77 -5.34 7.83
N VAL A 56 -0.49 -4.68 6.72
CA VAL A 56 -0.18 -5.30 5.42
C VAL A 56 1.12 -4.73 4.85
N ILE A 57 1.76 -5.48 3.94
CA ILE A 57 2.88 -4.94 3.17
C ILE A 57 2.31 -3.98 2.11
N GLY A 58 2.74 -2.73 2.14
CA GLY A 58 2.41 -1.74 1.13
C GLY A 58 3.21 -2.00 -0.14
N TRP A 59 4.54 -1.90 -0.03
CA TRP A 59 5.45 -2.25 -1.12
C TRP A 59 6.82 -2.64 -0.60
N LYS A 60 7.56 -3.34 -1.45
CA LYS A 60 9.00 -3.56 -1.31
C LYS A 60 9.69 -3.13 -2.60
N ILE A 61 10.53 -2.11 -2.54
CA ILE A 61 11.28 -1.58 -3.68
C ILE A 61 12.76 -1.57 -3.31
N GLY A 62 13.52 -2.51 -3.86
CA GLY A 62 14.90 -2.75 -3.41
C GLY A 62 14.93 -3.15 -1.93
N ASP A 63 15.65 -2.37 -1.14
CA ASP A 63 15.78 -2.54 0.32
C ASP A 63 14.70 -1.80 1.12
N GLU A 64 13.93 -0.92 0.47
CA GLU A 64 12.82 -0.23 1.10
C GLU A 64 11.65 -1.20 1.32
N LEU A 65 11.15 -1.24 2.54
CA LEU A 65 9.94 -1.97 2.93
C LEU A 65 9.01 -1.00 3.64
N VAL A 66 7.82 -0.80 3.07
CA VAL A 66 6.77 0.04 3.63
C VAL A 66 5.56 -0.81 3.99
N PHE A 67 5.00 -0.55 5.16
CA PHE A 67 3.79 -1.18 5.67
C PHE A 67 2.62 -0.20 5.61
N LEU A 68 1.42 -0.74 5.37
CA LEU A 68 0.17 -0.03 5.53
C LEU A 68 -0.62 -0.63 6.70
N ALA A 69 -1.44 0.19 7.33
CA ALA A 69 -2.55 -0.29 8.15
C ALA A 69 -3.84 -0.14 7.36
N GLU A 70 -4.61 -1.23 7.26
CA GLU A 70 -5.92 -1.32 6.61
C GLU A 70 -7.01 -1.72 7.61
#